data_AF-A0A314UYR9-F1
#
_entry.id   AF-A0A314UYR9-F1
#
_cell.length_a   1.000
_cell.length_b   1.000
_cell.length_c   1.000
_cell.angle_alpha   90.00
_cell.angle_beta   90.00
_cell.angle_gamma   90.00
#
_symmetry.space_group_name_H-M   'P 1'
#
loop_
_entity.id
_entity.type
_entity.pdbx_description
1 polymer ?
#
loop_
_entity_poly.entity_id
_entity_poly.type
_entity_poly.pdbx_seq_one_letter_code
_entity_poly.pdbx_strand_id
1 'polypeptide(L)'
;MAFPRTQKSKPGPGSPIIFLVICIAAIALLFLVSSLISTSEFSLSSLKTLESRLKVKNINQNHQTGHEKYLYWGDRIDCPGKHCESCAGLGHQESSLRCALEEAMFLQRTFVMPSRMCINPIHNNKEILHHSHNAISEERWTANSCSMDSLYDMDLISGTVPVILDNSKMWYRVVATSMKLGGRGAAHVEGGTRVDLRENSSFSNLLLINRTASPLAW
;
A
#
# COMPACT_ATOMS: atom_id res chain seq x y z
N MET A 1 -34.07 52.38 -76.72
CA MET A 1 -33.07 51.29 -76.74
C MET A 1 -32.34 51.29 -75.41
N ALA A 2 -32.27 50.14 -74.73
CA ALA A 2 -31.70 49.99 -73.39
C ALA A 2 -30.26 49.46 -73.46
N PHE A 3 -29.36 50.01 -72.64
CA PHE A 3 -27.97 49.57 -72.51
C PHE A 3 -27.85 48.44 -71.48
N PRO A 4 -27.08 47.36 -71.74
CA PRO A 4 -26.94 46.29 -70.76
C PRO A 4 -25.87 46.63 -69.72
N ARG A 5 -26.22 46.35 -68.46
CA ARG A 5 -25.39 46.51 -67.26
C ARG A 5 -24.40 45.34 -67.16
N THR A 6 -23.11 45.62 -66.99
CA THR A 6 -22.06 44.61 -66.76
C THR A 6 -22.23 43.95 -65.39
N GLN A 7 -22.39 42.61 -65.39
CA GLN A 7 -22.39 41.78 -64.17
C GLN A 7 -20.97 41.57 -63.66
N LYS A 8 -20.76 41.79 -62.34
CA LYS A 8 -19.53 41.42 -61.62
C LYS A 8 -19.41 39.90 -61.51
N SER A 9 -18.23 39.36 -61.84
CA SER A 9 -17.88 37.95 -61.66
C SER A 9 -17.82 37.57 -60.18
N LYS A 10 -18.49 36.47 -59.79
CA LYS A 10 -18.38 35.82 -58.47
C LYS A 10 -16.97 35.24 -58.27
N PRO A 11 -16.41 35.27 -57.05
CA PRO A 11 -15.14 34.59 -56.77
C PRO A 11 -15.33 33.06 -56.85
N GLY A 12 -14.42 32.40 -57.56
CA GLY A 12 -14.42 30.94 -57.73
C GLY A 12 -14.09 30.19 -56.44
N PRO A 13 -14.40 28.88 -56.38
CA PRO A 13 -14.15 28.07 -55.19
C PRO A 13 -12.65 27.98 -54.93
N GLY A 14 -12.24 28.30 -53.70
CA GLY A 14 -10.85 28.20 -53.26
C GLY A 14 -10.28 26.79 -53.49
N SER A 15 -9.01 26.74 -53.88
CA SER A 15 -8.32 25.49 -54.24
C SER A 15 -8.43 24.43 -53.13
N PRO A 16 -8.83 23.19 -53.44
CA PRO A 16 -9.00 22.09 -52.47
C PRO A 16 -7.69 21.75 -51.73
N ILE A 17 -6.54 22.12 -52.30
CA ILE A 17 -5.21 21.94 -51.72
C ILE A 17 -5.04 22.82 -50.47
N ILE A 18 -5.58 24.03 -50.48
CA ILE A 18 -5.47 24.97 -49.34
C ILE A 18 -6.25 24.43 -48.15
N PHE A 19 -7.44 23.89 -48.40
CA PHE A 19 -8.25 23.26 -47.36
C PHE A 19 -7.54 22.05 -46.73
N LEU A 20 -6.89 21.22 -47.56
CA LEU A 20 -6.16 20.04 -47.11
C LEU A 20 -4.96 20.40 -46.22
N VAL A 21 -4.20 21.45 -46.58
CA VAL A 21 -3.08 21.96 -45.77
C VAL A 21 -3.56 22.49 -44.42
N ILE A 22 -4.71 23.19 -44.38
CA ILE A 22 -5.30 23.69 -43.13
C ILE A 22 -5.70 22.51 -42.22
N CYS A 23 -6.30 21.46 -42.78
CA CYS A 23 -6.68 20.27 -42.02
C CYS A 23 -5.46 19.57 -41.40
N ILE A 24 -4.37 19.40 -42.17
CA ILE A 24 -3.14 18.78 -41.66
C ILE A 24 -2.54 19.62 -40.53
N ALA A 25 -2.48 20.94 -40.69
CA ALA A 25 -1.97 21.84 -39.67
C ALA A 25 -2.81 21.80 -38.38
N ALA A 26 -4.13 21.74 -38.49
CA ALA A 26 -5.04 21.62 -37.35
C ALA A 26 -4.85 20.31 -36.60
N ILE A 27 -4.70 19.18 -37.31
CA ILE A 27 -4.45 17.87 -36.71
C ILE A 27 -3.10 17.87 -35.97
N ALA A 28 -2.04 18.41 -36.60
CA ALA A 28 -0.73 18.51 -35.96
C ALA A 28 -0.76 19.38 -34.69
N LEU A 29 -1.49 20.50 -34.72
CA LEU A 29 -1.67 21.36 -33.55
C LEU A 29 -2.43 20.65 -32.43
N LEU A 30 -3.48 19.90 -32.75
CA LEU A 30 -4.22 19.10 -31.77
C LEU A 30 -3.32 18.06 -31.11
N PHE A 31 -2.50 17.33 -31.89
CA PHE A 31 -1.54 16.37 -31.34
C PHE A 31 -0.52 17.04 -30.42
N LEU A 32 0.00 18.21 -30.79
CA LEU A 32 0.91 18.97 -29.94
C LEU A 32 0.23 19.38 -28.63
N VAL A 33 -0.97 19.97 -28.68
CA VAL A 33 -1.70 20.39 -27.48
C VAL A 33 -2.05 19.17 -26.60
N SER A 34 -2.48 18.05 -27.16
CA SER A 34 -2.73 16.81 -26.41
C SER A 34 -1.47 16.27 -25.74
N SER A 35 -0.32 16.34 -26.40
CA SER A 35 0.96 15.91 -25.80
C SER A 35 1.40 16.83 -24.65
N LEU A 36 1.19 18.15 -24.77
CA LEU A 36 1.45 19.09 -23.67
C LEU A 36 0.55 18.82 -22.46
N ILE A 37 -0.75 18.58 -22.67
CA ILE A 37 -1.71 18.29 -21.58
C ILE A 37 -1.34 16.97 -20.88
N SER A 38 -0.95 15.93 -21.63
CA SER A 38 -0.51 14.66 -21.06
C SER A 38 0.75 14.80 -20.18
N THR A 39 1.71 15.63 -20.60
CA THR A 39 2.92 15.90 -19.79
C THR A 39 2.68 16.82 -18.59
N SER A 40 1.72 17.76 -18.69
CA SER A 40 1.38 18.66 -17.58
C SER A 40 0.59 17.96 -16.50
N GLU A 41 -0.29 17.01 -16.86
CA GLU A 41 -1.02 16.16 -15.91
C GLU A 41 -0.09 15.20 -15.16
N PHE A 42 0.95 14.67 -15.84
CA PHE A 42 2.04 13.91 -15.21
C PHE A 42 2.90 14.77 -14.26
N SER A 43 3.14 16.02 -14.62
CA SER A 43 3.92 16.96 -13.78
C SER A 43 3.12 17.44 -12.55
N LEU A 44 1.81 17.67 -12.71
CA LEU A 44 0.89 18.06 -11.63
C LEU A 44 0.64 16.92 -10.64
N SER A 45 0.52 15.68 -11.13
CA SER A 45 0.45 14.50 -10.27
C SER A 45 1.75 14.31 -9.50
N SER A 46 2.92 14.45 -10.15
CA SER A 46 4.22 14.43 -9.49
C SER A 46 4.36 15.53 -8.42
N LEU A 47 3.84 16.74 -8.67
CA LEU A 47 3.86 17.83 -7.68
C LEU A 47 2.94 17.54 -6.50
N LYS A 48 1.74 17.01 -6.73
CA LYS A 48 0.82 16.57 -5.65
C LYS A 48 1.40 15.43 -4.82
N THR A 49 2.12 14.49 -5.45
CA THR A 49 2.84 13.41 -4.75
C THR A 49 4.03 13.96 -3.95
N LEU A 50 4.72 14.99 -4.44
CA LEU A 50 5.79 15.66 -3.70
C LEU A 50 5.26 16.45 -2.51
N GLU A 51 4.17 17.19 -2.70
CA GLU A 51 3.49 17.96 -1.64
C GLU A 51 2.89 17.04 -0.58
N SER A 52 2.28 15.91 -0.97
CA SER A 52 1.82 14.89 -0.03
C SER A 52 3.00 14.25 0.72
N ARG A 53 4.11 13.92 0.04
CA ARG A 53 5.34 13.43 0.71
C ARG A 53 5.89 14.46 1.71
N LEU A 54 5.92 15.74 1.35
CA LEU A 54 6.42 16.80 2.24
C LEU A 54 5.48 17.01 3.45
N LYS A 55 4.16 16.91 3.24
CA LYS A 55 3.16 16.98 4.31
C LYS A 55 3.24 15.76 5.24
N VAL A 56 3.40 14.55 4.70
CA VAL A 56 3.63 13.30 5.47
C VAL A 56 4.94 13.39 6.26
N LYS A 57 6.01 13.92 5.68
CA LYS A 57 7.29 14.09 6.38
C LYS A 57 7.20 15.06 7.56
N ASN A 58 6.39 16.11 7.45
CA ASN A 58 6.12 17.06 8.54
C ASN A 58 5.25 16.46 9.66
N ILE A 59 4.26 15.62 9.33
CA ILE A 59 3.46 14.89 10.32
C ILE A 59 4.32 13.86 11.07
N ASN A 60 5.19 13.14 10.36
CA ASN A 60 6.09 12.12 10.93
C ASN A 60 7.17 12.71 11.86
N GLN A 61 7.55 13.98 11.70
CA GLN A 61 8.53 14.65 12.58
C GLN A 61 7.91 15.13 13.90
N ASN A 62 6.63 15.51 13.91
CA ASN A 62 5.95 16.00 15.12
C ASN A 62 5.36 14.90 16.02
N HIS A 63 5.26 13.66 15.54
CA HIS A 63 4.69 12.53 16.31
C HIS A 63 5.71 11.64 17.04
N GLN A 64 7.01 11.91 16.96
CA GLN A 64 8.05 11.00 17.47
C GLN A 64 8.15 10.88 19.00
N THR A 65 7.42 11.67 19.79
CA THR A 65 7.57 11.67 21.26
C THR A 65 6.59 10.75 22.00
N GLY A 66 5.59 10.15 21.31
CA GLY A 66 4.55 9.30 21.95
C GLY A 66 4.46 7.85 21.45
N HIS A 67 5.13 7.48 20.35
CA HIS A 67 4.98 6.18 19.67
C HIS A 67 6.14 5.20 19.88
N GLU A 68 6.89 5.33 20.98
CA GLU A 68 8.00 4.41 21.29
C GLU A 68 7.53 2.97 21.62
N LYS A 69 6.22 2.72 21.61
CA LYS A 69 5.60 1.43 21.92
C LYS A 69 5.12 0.75 20.66
N TYR A 70 5.26 -0.57 20.62
CA TYR A 70 5.05 -1.40 19.44
C TYR A 70 3.97 -2.44 19.68
N LEU A 71 3.18 -2.69 18.63
CA LEU A 71 2.28 -3.83 18.52
C LEU A 71 2.83 -4.72 17.40
N TYR A 72 3.29 -5.91 17.77
CA TYR A 72 3.60 -6.96 16.82
C TYR A 72 2.45 -7.96 16.81
N TRP A 73 1.98 -8.28 15.61
CA TRP A 73 0.88 -9.22 15.39
C TRP A 73 1.45 -10.49 14.76
N GLY A 74 1.68 -11.52 15.58
CA GLY A 74 2.09 -12.86 15.14
C GLY A 74 0.89 -13.63 14.59
N ASP A 75 1.00 -14.61 13.69
CA ASP A 75 2.16 -15.28 13.11
C ASP A 75 2.19 -14.97 11.62
N ARG A 76 2.87 -13.86 11.30
CA ARG A 76 2.92 -13.18 9.99
C ARG A 76 1.55 -13.07 9.30
N ILE A 77 0.58 -12.62 10.09
CA ILE A 77 -0.81 -12.32 9.69
C ILE A 77 -1.31 -13.43 8.76
N ASP A 78 -1.20 -14.59 9.39
CA ASP A 78 -1.91 -15.85 9.26
C ASP A 78 -1.65 -16.72 8.03
N CYS A 79 -0.59 -16.43 7.27
CA CYS A 79 0.20 -17.49 6.64
C CYS A 79 1.54 -17.63 7.39
N PRO A 80 1.85 -18.81 7.97
CA PRO A 80 3.11 -19.04 8.70
C PRO A 80 4.36 -19.08 7.78
N GLY A 81 4.20 -18.70 6.51
CA GLY A 81 5.26 -18.69 5.53
C GLY A 81 5.54 -20.07 4.97
N LYS A 82 6.62 -20.70 5.47
CA LYS A 82 7.13 -21.97 4.96
C LYS A 82 6.18 -23.15 5.17
N HIS A 83 5.19 -23.01 6.05
CA HIS A 83 4.20 -24.03 6.36
C HIS A 83 2.79 -23.58 5.93
N CYS A 84 2.67 -22.87 4.80
CA CYS A 84 1.41 -22.24 4.36
C CYS A 84 0.29 -23.21 3.95
N GLU A 85 0.48 -24.53 4.05
CA GLU A 85 -0.56 -25.53 3.72
C GLU A 85 -1.82 -25.39 4.59
N SER A 86 -1.70 -24.76 5.76
CA SER A 86 -2.82 -24.48 6.68
C SER A 86 -3.39 -23.07 6.60
N CYS A 87 -2.90 -22.21 5.70
CA CYS A 87 -3.37 -20.83 5.59
C CYS A 87 -4.68 -20.74 4.79
N ALA A 88 -5.65 -19.94 5.28
CA ALA A 88 -6.94 -19.75 4.62
C ALA A 88 -6.91 -18.77 3.43
N GLY A 89 -5.73 -18.36 2.96
CA GLY A 89 -5.54 -17.59 1.74
C GLY A 89 -5.47 -16.07 1.91
N LEU A 90 -5.40 -15.36 0.78
CA LEU A 90 -5.16 -13.90 0.76
C LEU A 90 -6.26 -13.12 1.48
N GLY A 91 -7.53 -13.45 1.26
CA GLY A 91 -8.64 -12.75 1.91
C GLY A 91 -8.59 -12.80 3.44
N HIS A 92 -8.12 -13.93 4.01
CA HIS A 92 -7.88 -14.05 5.45
C HIS A 92 -6.69 -13.19 5.90
N GLN A 93 -5.58 -13.22 5.17
CA GLN A 93 -4.43 -12.36 5.50
C GLN A 93 -4.82 -10.86 5.47
N GLU A 94 -5.63 -10.44 4.51
CA GLU A 94 -6.12 -9.06 4.41
C GLU A 94 -7.09 -8.68 5.54
N SER A 95 -8.01 -9.58 5.93
CA SER A 95 -8.92 -9.33 7.06
C SER A 95 -8.14 -9.24 8.38
N SER A 96 -7.20 -10.15 8.62
CA SER A 96 -6.32 -10.12 9.79
C SER A 96 -5.45 -8.86 9.82
N LEU A 97 -4.93 -8.43 8.67
CA LEU A 97 -4.17 -7.17 8.57
C LEU A 97 -5.00 -5.95 8.96
N ARG A 98 -6.24 -5.89 8.49
CA ARG A 98 -7.16 -4.80 8.84
C ARG A 98 -7.44 -4.75 10.33
N CYS A 99 -7.66 -5.91 10.97
CA CYS A 99 -7.83 -5.99 12.43
C CYS A 99 -6.58 -5.51 13.18
N ALA A 100 -5.40 -5.94 12.75
CA ALA A 100 -4.13 -5.56 13.37
C ALA A 100 -3.86 -4.04 13.28
N LEU A 101 -4.12 -3.43 12.12
CA LEU A 101 -3.98 -2.00 11.90
C LEU A 101 -4.92 -1.19 12.79
N GLU A 102 -6.17 -1.63 12.91
CA GLU A 102 -7.16 -0.96 13.76
C GLU A 102 -6.78 -1.07 15.24
N GLU A 103 -6.31 -2.24 15.70
CA GLU A 103 -5.88 -2.42 17.08
C GLU A 103 -4.62 -1.60 17.39
N ALA A 104 -3.67 -1.50 16.46
CA ALA A 104 -2.51 -0.62 16.61
C ALA A 104 -2.92 0.86 16.75
N MET A 105 -3.87 1.30 15.93
CA MET A 105 -4.45 2.65 16.01
C MET A 105 -5.13 2.88 17.36
N PHE A 106 -5.93 1.91 17.82
CA PHE A 106 -6.64 1.99 19.10
C PHE A 106 -5.68 2.04 20.29
N LEU A 107 -4.60 1.25 20.26
CA LEU A 107 -3.57 1.21 21.29
C LEU A 107 -2.55 2.34 21.17
N GLN A 108 -2.61 3.16 20.11
CA GLN A 108 -1.66 4.22 19.77
C GLN A 108 -0.21 3.73 19.66
N ARG A 109 -0.03 2.50 19.17
CA ARG A 109 1.27 1.85 19.03
C ARG A 109 1.72 1.84 17.58
N THR A 110 3.04 1.84 17.39
CA THR A 110 3.62 1.56 16.08
C THR A 110 3.35 0.10 15.74
N PHE A 111 2.66 -0.12 14.62
CA PHE A 111 2.39 -1.46 14.12
C PHE A 111 3.64 -2.04 13.47
N VAL A 112 4.00 -3.25 13.87
CA VAL A 112 5.06 -4.04 13.24
C VAL A 112 4.41 -4.95 12.23
N MET A 113 4.38 -4.49 10.98
CA MET A 113 3.76 -5.18 9.86
C MET A 113 4.69 -6.26 9.29
N PRO A 114 4.17 -7.40 8.83
CA PRO A 114 4.96 -8.39 8.10
C PRO A 114 5.63 -7.74 6.88
N SER A 115 6.86 -8.14 6.53
CA SER A 115 7.52 -7.62 5.32
C SER A 115 6.98 -8.23 4.03
N ARG A 116 6.28 -9.36 4.12
CA ARG A 116 5.76 -10.12 2.98
C ARG A 116 4.41 -10.73 3.31
N MET A 117 3.58 -10.93 2.29
CA MET A 117 2.27 -11.58 2.36
C MET A 117 2.20 -12.71 1.33
N CYS A 118 1.57 -13.83 1.70
CA CYS A 118 1.43 -14.99 0.82
C CYS A 118 0.41 -14.71 -0.29
N ILE A 119 0.80 -14.98 -1.54
CA ILE A 119 -0.07 -14.91 -2.72
C ILE A 119 -0.15 -16.25 -3.45
N ASN A 120 0.18 -17.34 -2.75
CA ASN A 120 0.28 -18.67 -3.35
C ASN A 120 -1.07 -19.08 -3.97
N PRO A 121 -1.13 -19.43 -5.26
CA PRO A 121 -2.37 -19.81 -5.92
C PRO A 121 -2.97 -21.11 -5.36
N ILE A 122 -2.24 -21.88 -4.55
CA ILE A 122 -2.78 -23.04 -3.84
C ILE A 122 -4.00 -22.68 -2.99
N HIS A 123 -4.11 -21.44 -2.53
CA HIS A 123 -5.27 -20.95 -1.77
C HIS A 123 -6.53 -20.75 -2.63
N ASN A 124 -6.41 -20.74 -3.97
CA ASN A 124 -7.52 -20.52 -4.88
C ASN A 124 -8.18 -21.83 -5.36
N ASN A 125 -7.51 -22.97 -5.19
CA ASN A 125 -8.02 -24.26 -5.64
C ASN A 125 -8.64 -25.02 -4.44
N LYS A 126 -9.97 -25.04 -4.32
CA LYS A 126 -10.68 -25.80 -3.27
C LYS A 126 -10.60 -27.32 -3.43
N GLU A 127 -10.01 -27.83 -4.51
CA GLU A 127 -9.99 -29.27 -4.80
C GLU A 127 -8.82 -29.59 -5.74
N ILE A 128 -8.17 -30.74 -5.50
CA ILE A 128 -7.22 -31.43 -6.39
C ILE A 128 -5.78 -30.87 -6.42
N LEU A 129 -4.96 -31.35 -5.48
CA LEU A 129 -3.80 -32.21 -5.79
C LEU A 129 -3.13 -32.64 -4.49
N HIS A 130 -3.31 -33.91 -4.14
CA HIS A 130 -2.42 -34.61 -3.22
C HIS A 130 -1.02 -34.69 -3.87
N HIS A 131 -0.19 -33.68 -3.65
CA HIS A 131 1.24 -33.80 -3.91
C HIS A 131 2.01 -33.82 -2.61
N SER A 132 2.57 -35.00 -2.38
CA SER A 132 3.47 -35.41 -1.32
C SER A 132 4.53 -34.36 -0.98
N HIS A 133 4.60 -34.05 0.32
CA HIS A 133 5.81 -33.94 1.12
C HIS A 133 7.12 -33.92 0.31
N ASN A 134 7.53 -32.73 -0.13
CA ASN A 134 8.93 -32.42 -0.38
C ASN A 134 9.18 -31.08 0.32
N ALA A 135 10.14 -31.08 1.24
CA ALA A 135 10.43 -29.99 2.16
C ALA A 135 10.36 -28.62 1.47
N ILE A 136 9.48 -27.76 1.97
CA ILE A 136 9.25 -26.41 1.43
C ILE A 136 10.53 -25.58 1.66
N SER A 137 11.23 -25.25 0.57
CA SER A 137 12.44 -24.42 0.59
C SER A 137 12.09 -22.92 0.66
N GLU A 138 13.00 -22.11 1.22
CA GLU A 138 12.92 -20.63 1.21
C GLU A 138 12.65 -20.05 -0.19
N GLU A 139 13.19 -20.71 -1.21
CA GLU A 139 13.04 -20.34 -2.60
C GLU A 139 11.57 -20.39 -3.06
N ARG A 140 10.83 -21.42 -2.63
CA ARG A 140 9.38 -21.54 -2.94
C ARG A 140 8.55 -20.50 -2.19
N TRP A 141 8.90 -20.15 -0.95
CA TRP A 141 8.22 -19.06 -0.24
C TRP A 141 8.48 -17.71 -0.92
N THR A 142 9.71 -17.45 -1.35
CA THR A 142 10.10 -16.23 -2.05
C THR A 142 9.31 -16.04 -3.35
N ALA A 143 9.10 -17.12 -4.12
CA ALA A 143 8.32 -17.11 -5.35
C ALA A 143 6.80 -16.94 -5.13
N ASN A 144 6.28 -17.33 -3.96
CA ASN A 144 4.84 -17.36 -3.66
C ASN A 144 4.38 -16.31 -2.65
N SER A 145 5.22 -15.31 -2.38
CA SER A 145 4.89 -14.19 -1.52
C SER A 145 5.24 -12.87 -2.21
N CYS A 146 4.51 -11.82 -1.88
CA CYS A 146 4.79 -10.47 -2.35
C CYS A 146 5.28 -9.63 -1.16
N SER A 147 6.15 -8.66 -1.40
CA SER A 147 6.54 -7.71 -0.35
C SER A 147 5.41 -6.73 -0.06
N MET A 148 5.26 -6.30 1.20
CA MET A 148 4.16 -5.39 1.57
C MET A 148 4.24 -4.04 0.88
N ASP A 149 5.44 -3.56 0.57
CA ASP A 149 5.67 -2.33 -0.18
C ASP A 149 5.33 -2.43 -1.68
N SER A 150 5.12 -3.65 -2.19
CA SER A 150 4.58 -3.88 -3.54
C SER A 150 3.06 -4.02 -3.54
N LEU A 151 2.46 -4.44 -2.42
CA LEU A 151 1.01 -4.62 -2.26
C LEU A 151 0.31 -3.35 -1.78
N TYR A 152 0.98 -2.56 -0.95
CA TYR A 152 0.40 -1.42 -0.27
C TYR A 152 1.31 -0.19 -0.36
N ASP A 153 0.69 0.98 -0.46
CA ASP A 153 1.40 2.25 -0.26
C ASP A 153 1.70 2.43 1.23
N MET A 154 2.94 2.10 1.61
CA MET A 154 3.40 2.16 2.99
C MET A 154 3.43 3.59 3.54
N ASP A 155 3.66 4.60 2.70
CA ASP A 155 3.67 6.01 3.11
C ASP A 155 2.22 6.45 3.43
N LEU A 156 1.26 6.02 2.61
CA LEU A 156 -0.16 6.30 2.84
C LEU A 156 -0.69 5.63 4.11
N ILE A 157 -0.37 4.34 4.32
CA ILE A 157 -0.74 3.63 5.55
C ILE A 157 -0.10 4.32 6.76
N SER A 158 1.20 4.64 6.68
CA SER A 158 1.95 5.29 7.76
C SER A 158 1.41 6.67 8.12
N GLY A 159 0.73 7.35 7.19
CA GLY A 159 0.02 8.60 7.46
C GLY A 159 -1.22 8.43 8.36
N THR A 160 -1.74 7.22 8.52
CA THR A 160 -2.90 6.91 9.37
C THR A 160 -2.52 6.12 10.62
N VAL A 161 -1.73 5.06 10.46
CA VAL A 161 -1.25 4.21 11.55
C VAL A 161 0.27 4.12 11.42
N PRO A 162 1.08 4.46 12.43
CA PRO A 162 2.54 4.34 12.30
C PRO A 162 2.93 2.88 12.06
N VAL A 163 3.65 2.60 10.96
CA VAL A 163 4.06 1.24 10.58
C VAL A 163 5.57 1.14 10.46
N ILE A 164 6.14 0.02 10.93
CA ILE A 164 7.45 -0.47 10.51
C ILE A 164 7.33 -1.90 10.02
N LEU A 165 8.22 -2.31 9.10
CA LEU A 165 8.28 -3.70 8.64
C LEU A 165 9.11 -4.58 9.58
N ASP A 166 8.74 -5.86 9.69
CA ASP A 166 9.41 -6.88 10.50
C ASP A 166 10.81 -7.29 10.00
N ASN A 167 11.27 -6.75 8.88
CA ASN A 167 12.64 -6.89 8.36
C ASN A 167 13.46 -5.58 8.49
N SER A 168 12.89 -4.53 9.09
CA SER A 168 13.53 -3.22 9.20
C SER A 168 14.60 -3.20 10.30
N LYS A 169 15.63 -2.36 10.13
CA LYS A 169 16.63 -2.08 11.19
C LYS A 169 16.00 -1.61 12.49
N MET A 170 14.87 -0.91 12.42
CA MET A 170 14.14 -0.45 13.60
C MET A 170 13.60 -1.64 14.38
N TRP A 171 12.96 -2.60 13.71
CA TRP A 171 12.42 -3.78 14.38
C TRP A 171 13.50 -4.57 15.14
N TYR A 172 14.67 -4.78 14.55
CA TYR A 172 15.80 -5.40 15.25
C TYR A 172 16.20 -4.65 16.54
N ARG A 173 16.17 -3.31 16.52
CA ARG A 173 16.45 -2.50 17.71
C ARG A 173 15.36 -2.65 18.77
N VAL A 174 14.09 -2.70 18.35
CA VAL A 174 12.94 -2.90 19.25
C VAL A 174 13.06 -4.24 19.96
N VAL A 175 13.31 -5.32 19.23
CA VAL A 175 13.51 -6.66 19.79
C VAL A 175 14.71 -6.70 20.73
N ALA A 176 15.85 -6.13 20.33
CA ALA A 176 17.02 -6.07 21.19
C ALA A 176 16.76 -5.27 22.48
N THR A 177 15.98 -4.19 22.39
CA THR A 177 15.61 -3.37 23.55
C THR A 177 14.60 -4.08 24.44
N SER A 178 13.61 -4.75 23.88
CA SER A 178 12.60 -5.48 24.66
C SER A 178 13.24 -6.62 25.45
N MET A 179 14.21 -7.34 24.87
CA MET A 179 14.99 -8.35 25.57
C MET A 179 15.78 -7.76 26.76
N LYS A 180 16.38 -6.56 26.59
CA LYS A 180 17.10 -5.87 27.68
C LYS A 180 16.19 -5.41 28.81
N LEU A 181 14.93 -5.09 28.51
CA LEU A 181 13.94 -4.61 29.49
C LEU A 181 13.26 -5.75 30.27
N GLY A 182 13.49 -7.02 29.91
CA GLY A 182 12.93 -8.19 30.59
C GLY A 182 11.40 -8.17 30.62
N GLY A 183 10.80 -8.44 31.78
CA GLY A 183 9.34 -8.45 31.95
C GLY A 183 8.62 -7.12 31.70
N ARG A 184 9.36 -6.01 31.56
CA ARG A 184 8.81 -4.70 31.15
C ARG A 184 8.97 -4.43 29.65
N GLY A 185 9.71 -5.28 28.95
CA GLY A 185 10.09 -5.10 27.56
C GLY A 185 9.09 -5.68 26.58
N ALA A 186 8.60 -6.88 26.84
CA ALA A 186 7.62 -7.52 25.99
C ALA A 186 6.70 -8.45 26.77
N ALA A 187 5.46 -8.59 26.30
CA ALA A 187 4.58 -9.69 26.68
C ALA A 187 3.95 -10.30 25.44
N HIS A 188 3.85 -11.63 25.45
CA HIS A 188 2.96 -12.34 24.54
C HIS A 188 1.55 -12.32 25.12
N VAL A 189 0.56 -11.97 24.31
CA VAL A 189 -0.83 -11.87 24.73
C VAL A 189 -1.68 -12.72 23.81
N GLU A 190 -2.15 -13.84 24.37
CA GLU A 190 -3.13 -14.74 23.78
C GLU A 190 -4.49 -14.47 24.44
N GLY A 191 -5.49 -13.98 23.68
CA GLY A 191 -6.78 -13.56 24.24
C GLY A 191 -6.76 -12.23 25.03
N GLY A 192 -7.89 -11.82 25.61
CA GLY A 192 -8.05 -10.49 26.25
C GLY A 192 -8.55 -9.40 25.30
N THR A 193 -9.17 -8.34 25.82
CA THR A 193 -9.74 -7.29 24.98
C THR A 193 -8.72 -6.20 24.66
N ARG A 194 -8.85 -5.52 23.53
CA ARG A 194 -8.06 -4.32 23.23
C ARG A 194 -8.17 -3.23 24.32
N VAL A 195 -9.29 -3.20 25.05
CA VAL A 195 -9.51 -2.29 26.19
C VAL A 195 -8.58 -2.66 27.34
N ASP A 196 -8.47 -3.94 27.69
CA ASP A 196 -7.55 -4.43 28.73
C ASP A 196 -6.10 -4.09 28.38
N LEU A 197 -5.71 -4.24 27.12
CA LEU A 197 -4.35 -3.91 26.65
C LEU A 197 -4.03 -2.42 26.75
N ARG A 198 -5.04 -1.56 26.66
CA ARG A 198 -4.91 -0.11 26.78
C ARG A 198 -4.88 0.35 28.23
N GLU A 199 -5.75 -0.23 29.07
CA GLU A 199 -6.04 0.31 30.41
C GLU A 199 -5.21 -0.37 31.51
N ASN A 200 -4.87 -1.65 31.34
CA ASN A 200 -4.04 -2.37 32.31
C ASN A 200 -2.57 -1.96 32.17
N SER A 201 -2.00 -1.38 33.24
CA SER A 201 -0.60 -0.92 33.30
C SER A 201 0.42 -2.03 33.06
N SER A 202 0.03 -3.29 33.25
CA SER A 202 0.84 -4.48 32.95
C SER A 202 1.11 -4.63 31.46
N PHE A 203 0.22 -4.11 30.59
CA PHE A 203 0.35 -4.15 29.14
C PHE A 203 0.62 -2.78 28.54
N SER A 204 -0.08 -1.74 29.01
CA SER A 204 -0.02 -0.41 28.42
C SER A 204 1.36 0.22 28.53
N ASN A 205 2.17 -0.16 29.54
CA ASN A 205 3.55 0.30 29.72
C ASN A 205 4.61 -0.53 28.99
N LEU A 206 4.25 -1.68 28.43
CA LEU A 206 5.21 -2.52 27.72
C LEU A 206 5.71 -1.82 26.45
N LEU A 207 7.00 -1.96 26.19
CA LEU A 207 7.60 -1.56 24.92
C LEU A 207 6.96 -2.33 23.76
N LEU A 208 6.82 -3.65 23.88
CA LEU A 208 6.30 -4.52 22.84
C LEU A 208 5.13 -5.36 23.34
N ILE A 209 3.99 -5.28 22.66
CA ILE A 209 2.92 -6.28 22.78
C ILE A 209 3.06 -7.23 21.60
N ASN A 210 3.28 -8.51 21.87
CA ASN A 210 3.24 -9.59 20.88
C ASN A 210 1.86 -10.23 20.94
N ARG A 211 1.00 -9.86 20.01
CA ARG A 211 -0.41 -10.26 19.94
C ARG A 211 -0.60 -11.43 19.00
N THR A 212 -1.34 -12.44 19.42
CA THR A 212 -1.84 -13.50 18.54
C THR A 212 -3.09 -13.02 17.81
N ALA A 213 -3.25 -13.39 16.54
CA ALA A 213 -4.46 -13.09 15.78
C ALA A 213 -5.74 -13.53 16.50
N SER A 214 -6.79 -12.71 16.39
CA SER A 214 -8.10 -13.03 16.94
C SER A 214 -8.67 -14.26 16.23
N PRO A 215 -9.18 -15.27 16.95
CA PRO A 215 -9.90 -16.38 16.32
C PRO A 215 -11.14 -15.95 15.53
N LEU A 216 -11.65 -14.72 15.75
CA LEU A 216 -12.75 -14.14 14.98
C LEU A 216 -12.29 -13.52 13.65
N ALA A 217 -10.98 -13.46 13.39
CA ALA A 217 -10.45 -13.17 12.06
C ALA A 217 -10.53 -14.40 11.14
N TRP A 218 -10.92 -15.57 11.65
CA TRP A 218 -11.06 -16.86 10.96
C TRP A 218 -12.48 -17.12 10.49
#